data_AF-A0A845Q8H7-F1
#
_entry.id   AF-A0A845Q8H7-F1
#
_cell.length_a   1.000
_cell.length_b   1.000
_cell.length_c   1.000
_cell.angle_alpha   90.00
_cell.angle_beta   90.00
_cell.angle_gamma   90.00
#
_symmetry.space_group_name_H-M   'P 1'
#
loop_
_entity.id
_entity.type
_entity.pdbx_description
1 polymer ?
#
loop_
_entity_poly.entity_id
_entity_poly.type
_entity_poly.pdbx_seq_one_letter_code
_entity_poly.pdbx_strand_id
1 'polypeptide(L)'
;MALFAARGYDDVRIEEICDAAGIAKATFFLHFASKAALIEEFNSQLVDRLARDLEDESAPAEARLRRYVDALVEEWEGNAEVVRQMSREFLNQPALMPAAEAANRTIVTLVEGIIADGQERGEFINTADASLAATALVSTWGAFAARWSDSLNEKGRPADVRQLHHDLLDLILGGLTPRDH
;
A
#
# COMPACT_ATOMS: atom_id res chain seq x y z
N MET A 1 8.49 -12.55 -2.69
CA MET A 1 7.09 -12.24 -3.09
C MET A 1 6.35 -13.46 -3.63
N ALA A 2 6.85 -14.20 -4.63
CA ALA A 2 6.15 -15.36 -5.21
C ALA A 2 5.73 -16.46 -4.20
N LEU A 3 6.57 -16.78 -3.20
CA LEU A 3 6.19 -17.74 -2.16
C LEU A 3 5.02 -17.24 -1.29
N PHE A 4 5.04 -15.96 -0.91
CA PHE A 4 3.93 -15.34 -0.18
C PHE A 4 2.65 -15.31 -1.03
N ALA A 5 2.75 -15.22 -2.35
CA ALA A 5 1.62 -15.33 -3.29
C ALA A 5 0.87 -16.66 -3.15
N ALA A 6 1.65 -17.74 -3.12
CA ALA A 6 1.13 -19.08 -3.30
C ALA A 6 0.59 -19.67 -1.99
N ARG A 7 1.12 -19.20 -0.85
CA ARG A 7 0.92 -19.84 0.45
C ARG A 7 0.55 -18.86 1.56
N GLY A 8 0.55 -17.56 1.31
CA GLY A 8 0.34 -16.55 2.36
C GLY A 8 1.60 -16.26 3.17
N TYR A 9 1.54 -15.19 3.96
CA TYR A 9 2.70 -14.69 4.70
C TYR A 9 3.17 -15.66 5.79
N ASP A 10 2.28 -16.23 6.58
CA ASP A 10 2.63 -17.04 7.75
C ASP A 10 3.08 -18.46 7.41
N ASP A 11 2.48 -19.08 6.41
CA ASP A 11 2.81 -20.45 5.99
C ASP A 11 4.16 -20.55 5.27
N VAL A 12 4.77 -19.41 4.92
CA VAL A 12 6.11 -19.35 4.35
C VAL A 12 7.13 -19.13 5.46
N ARG A 13 8.05 -20.10 5.61
CA ARG A 13 9.18 -19.99 6.54
C ARG A 13 10.38 -19.30 5.90
N ILE A 14 11.24 -18.70 6.72
CA ILE A 14 12.46 -18.03 6.24
C ILE A 14 13.38 -19.03 5.52
N GLU A 15 13.44 -20.28 5.99
CA GLU A 15 14.19 -21.35 5.33
C GLU A 15 13.73 -21.55 3.88
N GLU A 16 12.42 -21.55 3.62
CA GLU A 16 11.86 -21.75 2.29
C GLU A 16 12.14 -20.56 1.37
N ILE A 17 12.17 -19.35 1.92
CA ILE A 17 12.61 -18.15 1.20
C ILE A 17 14.08 -18.28 0.82
N CYS A 18 14.92 -18.74 1.74
CA CYS A 18 16.36 -18.93 1.51
C CYS A 18 16.60 -19.98 0.42
N ASP A 19 15.91 -21.12 0.51
CA ASP A 19 16.01 -22.21 -0.46
C ASP A 19 15.58 -21.77 -1.86
N ALA A 20 14.45 -21.04 -1.96
CA ALA A 20 13.97 -20.52 -3.24
C ALA A 20 14.89 -19.43 -3.83
N ALA A 21 15.56 -18.64 -2.98
CA ALA A 21 16.50 -17.61 -3.39
C ALA A 21 17.94 -18.15 -3.60
N GLY A 22 18.21 -19.41 -3.26
CA GLY A 22 19.54 -20.00 -3.36
C GLY A 22 20.58 -19.39 -2.41
N ILE A 23 20.13 -18.87 -1.25
CA ILE A 23 21.00 -18.23 -0.25
C ILE A 23 21.00 -19.02 1.07
N ALA A 24 22.02 -18.80 1.91
CA ALA A 24 22.04 -19.37 3.24
C ALA A 24 21.17 -18.56 4.21
N LYS A 25 20.61 -19.22 5.25
CA LYS A 25 19.86 -18.56 6.32
C LYS A 25 20.66 -17.45 7.02
N ALA A 26 21.96 -17.66 7.22
CA ALA A 26 22.86 -16.63 7.78
C ALA A 26 22.94 -15.38 6.90
N THR A 27 22.94 -15.55 5.56
CA THR A 27 22.90 -14.44 4.61
C THR A 27 21.58 -13.69 4.69
N PHE A 28 20.44 -14.39 4.84
CA PHE A 28 19.16 -13.72 5.04
C PHE A 28 19.18 -12.82 6.28
N PHE A 29 19.60 -13.35 7.44
CA PHE A 29 19.62 -12.57 8.69
C PHE A 29 20.68 -11.46 8.73
N LEU A 30 21.66 -11.48 7.83
CA LEU A 30 22.58 -10.36 7.63
C LEU A 30 21.85 -9.14 7.05
N HIS A 31 20.85 -9.37 6.20
CA HIS A 31 20.11 -8.31 5.51
C HIS A 31 18.76 -7.99 6.18
N PHE A 32 18.07 -9.00 6.72
CA PHE A 32 16.70 -8.88 7.19
C PHE A 32 16.53 -9.50 8.57
N ALA A 33 16.10 -8.69 9.53
CA ALA A 33 15.81 -9.16 10.89
C ALA A 33 14.57 -10.06 10.97
N SER A 34 13.66 -9.97 10.00
CA SER A 34 12.40 -10.72 9.97
C SER A 34 11.80 -10.79 8.55
N LYS A 35 10.75 -11.61 8.36
CA LYS A 35 9.93 -11.57 7.13
C LYS A 35 9.30 -10.18 6.91
N ALA A 36 8.94 -9.46 7.98
CA ALA A 36 8.37 -8.12 7.88
C ALA A 36 9.39 -7.10 7.36
N ALA A 37 10.66 -7.21 7.78
CA ALA A 37 11.74 -6.37 7.27
C ALA A 37 11.99 -6.56 5.77
N LEU A 38 11.79 -7.78 5.24
CA LEU A 38 11.84 -8.05 3.80
C LEU A 38 10.71 -7.32 3.05
N ILE A 39 9.50 -7.26 3.62
CA ILE A 39 8.38 -6.53 3.02
C ILE A 39 8.58 -5.02 3.12
N GLU A 40 9.08 -4.54 4.26
CA GLU A 40 9.45 -3.14 4.42
C GLU A 40 10.47 -2.71 3.36
N GLU A 41 11.52 -3.51 3.13
CA GLU A 41 12.50 -3.25 2.08
C GLU A 41 11.86 -3.23 0.68
N PHE A 42 10.96 -4.18 0.39
CA PHE A 42 10.20 -4.16 -0.87
C PHE A 42 9.38 -2.87 -1.03
N ASN A 43 8.69 -2.44 0.02
CA ASN A 43 7.94 -1.18 0.02
C ASN A 43 8.87 0.03 -0.08
N SER A 44 10.06 0.00 0.50
CA SER A 44 11.07 1.05 0.35
C SER A 44 11.51 1.19 -1.10
N GLN A 45 11.80 0.08 -1.78
CA GLN A 45 12.17 0.10 -3.20
C GLN A 45 11.04 0.60 -4.10
N LEU A 46 9.79 0.32 -3.73
CA LEU A 46 8.62 0.89 -4.40
C LEU A 46 8.53 2.40 -4.16
N VAL A 47 8.71 2.86 -2.92
CA VAL A 47 8.76 4.30 -2.59
C VAL A 47 9.89 5.00 -3.33
N ASP A 48 11.09 4.41 -3.43
CA ASP A 48 12.21 5.02 -4.16
C ASP A 48 11.94 5.18 -5.66
N ARG A 49 11.14 4.28 -6.24
CA ARG A 49 10.67 4.41 -7.64
C ARG A 49 9.61 5.50 -7.75
N LEU A 50 8.61 5.45 -6.87
CA LEU A 50 7.54 6.44 -6.81
C LEU A 50 8.05 7.85 -6.56
N ALA A 51 9.01 8.02 -5.65
CA ALA A 51 9.61 9.30 -5.33
C ALA A 51 10.19 9.95 -6.59
N ARG A 52 10.86 9.18 -7.45
CA ARG A 52 11.36 9.64 -8.76
C ARG A 52 10.25 10.07 -9.71
N ASP A 53 9.15 9.31 -9.77
CA ASP A 53 8.01 9.64 -10.63
C ASP A 53 7.17 10.82 -10.10
N LEU A 54 7.33 11.11 -8.81
CA LEU A 54 6.66 12.17 -8.04
C LEU A 54 7.59 13.33 -7.68
N GLU A 55 8.81 13.36 -8.24
CA GLU A 55 9.86 14.38 -7.99
C GLU A 55 9.40 15.79 -8.41
N ASP A 56 8.48 15.87 -9.37
CA ASP A 56 7.89 17.14 -9.79
C ASP A 56 6.90 17.65 -8.74
N GLU A 57 7.44 18.33 -7.72
CA GLU A 57 6.68 19.01 -6.67
C GLU A 57 5.84 20.18 -7.20
N SER A 58 6.07 20.64 -8.44
CA SER A 58 5.21 21.67 -9.05
C SER A 58 3.84 21.11 -9.46
N ALA A 59 3.75 19.80 -9.66
CA ALA A 59 2.48 19.13 -9.93
C ALA A 59 1.50 19.31 -8.75
N PRO A 60 0.18 19.40 -9.02
CA PRO A 60 -0.82 19.39 -7.96
C PRO A 60 -0.70 18.13 -7.08
N ALA A 61 -0.90 18.29 -5.77
CA ALA A 61 -0.82 17.21 -4.80
C ALA A 61 -1.83 16.08 -5.12
N GLU A 62 -3.02 16.43 -5.62
CA GLU A 62 -3.99 15.43 -6.10
C GLU A 62 -3.42 14.59 -7.25
N ALA A 63 -2.76 15.21 -8.22
CA ALA A 63 -2.16 14.50 -9.34
C ALA A 63 -1.03 13.56 -8.87
N ARG A 64 -0.27 13.98 -7.86
CA ARG A 64 0.76 13.15 -7.22
C ARG A 64 0.16 11.94 -6.50
N LEU A 65 -0.94 12.12 -5.76
CA LEU A 65 -1.68 11.01 -5.15
C LEU A 65 -2.27 10.04 -6.20
N ARG A 66 -2.80 10.55 -7.32
CA ARG A 66 -3.30 9.70 -8.41
C ARG A 66 -2.20 8.87 -9.06
N ARG A 67 -1.02 9.46 -9.32
CA ARG A 67 0.15 8.73 -9.83
C ARG A 67 0.66 7.67 -8.84
N TYR A 68 0.70 8.01 -7.55
CA TYR A 68 0.98 7.03 -6.50
C TYR A 68 0.00 5.85 -6.57
N VAL A 69 -1.29 6.16 -6.77
CA VAL A 69 -2.32 5.14 -6.86
C VAL A 69 -2.09 4.21 -8.05
N ASP A 70 -1.83 4.79 -9.22
CA ASP A 70 -1.59 4.05 -10.46
C ASP A 70 -0.41 3.09 -10.37
N ALA A 71 0.70 3.56 -9.81
CA ALA A 71 1.91 2.75 -9.68
C ALA A 71 1.75 1.63 -8.64
N LEU A 72 0.98 1.85 -7.57
CA LEU A 72 0.60 0.75 -6.67
C LEU A 72 -0.24 -0.30 -7.38
N VAL A 73 -1.26 0.13 -8.13
CA VAL A 73 -2.13 -0.78 -8.88
C VAL A 73 -1.31 -1.58 -9.89
N GLU A 74 -0.38 -0.95 -10.62
CA GLU A 74 0.48 -1.63 -11.60
C GLU A 74 1.41 -2.67 -10.94
N GLU A 75 2.05 -2.32 -9.82
CA GLU A 75 2.89 -3.27 -9.07
C GLU A 75 2.07 -4.46 -8.54
N TRP A 76 0.79 -4.20 -8.23
CA TRP A 76 -0.13 -5.18 -7.68
C TRP A 76 -0.86 -5.99 -8.74
N GLU A 77 -1.06 -5.52 -9.97
CA GLU A 77 -1.70 -6.29 -11.04
C GLU A 77 -0.96 -7.61 -11.31
N GLY A 78 0.37 -7.62 -11.18
CA GLY A 78 1.19 -8.84 -11.26
C GLY A 78 1.24 -9.69 -9.97
N ASN A 79 0.79 -9.14 -8.84
CA ASN A 79 0.96 -9.70 -7.49
C ASN A 79 -0.33 -9.65 -6.63
N ALA A 80 -1.51 -9.47 -7.24
CA ALA A 80 -2.73 -9.05 -6.55
C ALA A 80 -3.15 -10.04 -5.47
N GLU A 81 -2.98 -11.33 -5.75
CA GLU A 81 -3.27 -12.40 -4.79
C GLU A 81 -2.32 -12.37 -3.59
N VAL A 82 -1.04 -12.04 -3.79
CA VAL A 82 -0.06 -11.88 -2.70
C VAL A 82 -0.52 -10.77 -1.77
N VAL A 83 -0.78 -9.61 -2.34
CA VAL A 83 -1.10 -8.41 -1.57
C VAL A 83 -2.40 -8.61 -0.82
N ARG A 84 -3.41 -9.19 -1.47
CA ARG A 84 -4.67 -9.56 -0.85
C ARG A 84 -4.48 -10.51 0.34
N GLN A 85 -3.77 -11.62 0.15
CA GLN A 85 -3.55 -12.60 1.22
C GLN A 85 -2.78 -11.96 2.38
N MET A 86 -1.73 -11.19 2.10
CA MET A 86 -0.97 -10.46 3.11
C MET A 86 -1.85 -9.46 3.88
N SER A 87 -2.64 -8.65 3.18
CA SER A 87 -3.54 -7.69 3.81
C SER A 87 -4.63 -8.37 4.64
N ARG A 88 -5.16 -9.52 4.20
CA ARG A 88 -6.09 -10.34 4.98
C ARG A 88 -5.44 -10.88 6.25
N GLU A 89 -4.23 -11.42 6.15
CA GLU A 89 -3.49 -11.98 7.27
C GLU A 89 -3.22 -10.93 8.34
N PHE A 90 -2.70 -9.76 7.91
CA PHE A 90 -2.45 -8.65 8.81
C PHE A 90 -3.73 -8.20 9.51
N LEU A 91 -4.83 -8.01 8.81
CA LEU A 91 -6.09 -7.55 9.41
C LEU A 91 -6.75 -8.56 10.36
N ASN A 92 -6.58 -9.86 10.11
CA ASN A 92 -7.24 -10.90 10.91
C ASN A 92 -6.40 -11.34 12.13
N GLN A 93 -5.12 -10.98 12.17
CA GLN A 93 -4.23 -11.34 13.26
C GLN A 93 -3.72 -10.10 14.03
N PRO A 94 -4.29 -9.81 15.22
CA PRO A 94 -3.84 -8.66 16.03
C PRO A 94 -2.35 -8.67 16.36
N ALA A 95 -1.76 -9.86 16.51
CA ALA A 95 -0.32 -10.02 16.78
C ALA A 95 0.58 -9.53 15.62
N LEU A 96 0.05 -9.43 14.40
CA LEU A 96 0.79 -8.98 13.23
C LEU A 96 0.70 -7.46 12.99
N MET A 97 -0.10 -6.73 13.77
CA MET A 97 -0.25 -5.26 13.63
C MET A 97 1.10 -4.51 13.65
N PRO A 98 2.02 -4.77 14.59
CA PRO A 98 3.33 -4.09 14.58
C PRO A 98 4.15 -4.40 13.32
N ALA A 99 4.02 -5.61 12.76
CA ALA A 99 4.69 -5.99 11.52
C ALA A 99 4.07 -5.29 10.30
N ALA A 100 2.74 -5.14 10.29
CA ALA A 100 2.02 -4.39 9.25
C ALA A 100 2.37 -2.90 9.29
N GLU A 101 2.47 -2.31 10.48
CA GLU A 101 2.94 -0.93 10.68
C GLU A 101 4.37 -0.75 10.16
N ALA A 102 5.27 -1.67 10.53
CA ALA A 102 6.66 -1.63 10.05
C ALA A 102 6.72 -1.73 8.52
N ALA A 103 5.97 -2.65 7.92
CA ALA A 103 5.92 -2.81 6.47
C ALA A 103 5.40 -1.56 5.75
N ASN A 104 4.40 -0.87 6.29
CA ASN A 104 3.79 0.29 5.63
C ASN A 104 4.48 1.63 5.92
N ARG A 105 5.43 1.67 6.85
CA ARG A 105 6.04 2.91 7.36
C ARG A 105 6.50 3.86 6.24
N THR A 106 7.31 3.37 5.30
CA THR A 106 7.89 4.21 4.23
C THR A 106 6.82 4.78 3.30
N ILE A 107 5.77 4.00 3.04
CA ILE A 107 4.64 4.42 2.20
C ILE A 107 3.82 5.51 2.91
N VAL A 108 3.55 5.35 4.21
CA VAL A 108 2.83 6.37 5.00
C VAL A 108 3.59 7.68 4.98
N THR A 109 4.91 7.67 5.15
CA THR A 109 5.74 8.88 5.10
C THR A 109 5.69 9.58 3.74
N LEU A 110 5.72 8.84 2.63
CA LEU A 110 5.60 9.42 1.29
C LEU A 110 4.24 10.13 1.11
N VAL A 111 3.15 9.44 1.46
CA VAL A 111 1.78 9.96 1.33
C VAL A 111 1.57 11.17 2.24
N GLU A 112 2.11 11.13 3.47
CA GLU A 112 2.09 12.26 4.40
C GLU A 112 2.74 13.51 3.79
N GLY A 113 3.90 13.37 3.14
CA GLY A 113 4.56 14.48 2.47
C GLY A 113 3.72 15.10 1.34
N ILE A 114 3.04 14.28 0.54
CA ILE A 114 2.16 14.76 -0.54
C ILE A 114 0.94 15.50 0.04
N ILE A 115 0.33 14.97 1.10
CA ILE A 115 -0.82 15.59 1.75
C ILE A 115 -0.41 16.92 2.41
N ALA A 116 0.72 16.94 3.11
CA ALA A 116 1.24 18.15 3.75
C ALA A 116 1.49 19.27 2.72
N ASP A 117 2.14 18.97 1.60
CA ASP A 117 2.36 19.92 0.50
C ASP A 117 1.03 20.45 -0.06
N GLY A 118 0.05 19.57 -0.30
CA GLY A 118 -1.28 19.98 -0.75
C GLY A 118 -2.02 20.86 0.26
N GLN A 119 -1.85 20.62 1.56
CA GLN A 119 -2.41 21.47 2.63
C GLN A 119 -1.72 22.84 2.70
N GLU A 120 -0.39 22.87 2.59
CA GLU A 120 0.39 24.12 2.59
C GLU A 120 0.06 25.01 1.39
N ARG A 121 -0.18 24.40 0.22
CA ARG A 121 -0.57 25.07 -1.02
C ARG A 121 -2.07 25.44 -1.10
N GLY A 122 -2.87 25.00 -0.12
CA GLY A 122 -4.31 25.24 -0.09
C GLY A 122 -5.11 24.40 -1.10
N GLU A 123 -4.52 23.33 -1.63
CA GLU A 123 -5.20 22.37 -2.52
C GLU A 123 -6.08 21.39 -1.73
N PHE A 124 -5.68 21.05 -0.51
CA PHE A 124 -6.43 20.16 0.38
C PHE A 124 -6.94 20.88 1.62
N ILE A 125 -8.10 20.41 2.11
CA ILE A 125 -8.65 20.89 3.37
C ILE A 125 -7.74 20.46 4.54
N ASN A 126 -7.44 21.40 5.44
CA ASN A 126 -6.61 21.15 6.62
C ASN A 126 -7.49 20.89 7.86
N THR A 127 -8.44 19.95 7.74
CA THR A 127 -9.32 19.55 8.84
C THR A 127 -8.70 18.49 9.75
N ALA A 128 -7.65 17.81 9.26
CA ALA A 128 -6.90 16.79 9.98
C ALA A 128 -5.42 16.92 9.64
N ASP A 129 -4.55 16.58 10.59
CA ASP A 129 -3.10 16.54 10.37
C ASP A 129 -2.75 15.59 9.22
N ALA A 130 -1.77 15.96 8.40
CA ALA A 130 -1.34 15.18 7.24
C ALA A 130 -1.01 13.71 7.59
N SER A 131 -0.38 13.47 8.74
CA SER A 131 -0.03 12.13 9.21
C SER A 131 -1.27 11.25 9.48
N LEU A 132 -2.33 11.83 10.05
CA LEU A 132 -3.59 11.13 10.27
C LEU A 132 -4.27 10.81 8.93
N ALA A 133 -4.32 11.78 8.02
CA ALA A 133 -4.91 11.59 6.69
C ALA A 133 -4.15 10.53 5.88
N ALA A 134 -2.82 10.55 5.91
CA ALA A 134 -1.96 9.56 5.25
C ALA A 134 -2.17 8.16 5.82
N THR A 135 -2.16 8.03 7.15
CA THR A 135 -2.40 6.75 7.84
C THR A 135 -3.79 6.21 7.47
N ALA A 136 -4.81 7.06 7.44
CA ALA A 136 -6.17 6.67 7.07
C ALA A 136 -6.25 6.21 5.61
N LEU A 137 -5.63 6.94 4.68
CA LEU A 137 -5.61 6.59 3.25
C LEU A 137 -4.91 5.24 3.02
N VAL A 138 -3.69 5.07 3.54
CA VAL A 138 -2.90 3.84 3.38
C VAL A 138 -3.59 2.65 4.05
N SER A 139 -4.15 2.84 5.25
CA SER A 139 -4.84 1.76 5.98
C SER A 139 -6.14 1.34 5.29
N THR A 140 -6.92 2.31 4.80
CA THR A 140 -8.16 2.04 4.07
C THR A 140 -7.86 1.29 2.77
N TRP A 141 -6.80 1.69 2.07
CA TRP A 141 -6.33 0.96 0.90
C TRP A 141 -6.00 -0.49 1.24
N GLY A 142 -5.17 -0.75 2.25
CA GLY A 142 -4.82 -2.12 2.65
C GLY A 142 -6.06 -2.98 2.97
N ALA A 143 -7.05 -2.39 3.66
CA ALA A 143 -8.31 -3.07 3.93
C ALA A 143 -9.18 -3.29 2.69
N PHE A 144 -9.18 -2.34 1.77
CA PHE A 144 -9.85 -2.45 0.48
C PHE A 144 -9.24 -3.58 -0.37
N ALA A 145 -7.91 -3.64 -0.43
CA ALA A 145 -7.16 -4.69 -1.10
C ALA A 145 -7.41 -6.08 -0.50
N ALA A 146 -7.56 -6.18 0.83
CA ALA A 146 -7.87 -7.45 1.49
C ALA A 146 -9.26 -8.00 1.11
N ARG A 147 -10.24 -7.13 0.90
CA ARG A 147 -11.66 -7.53 0.81
C ARG A 147 -12.24 -7.48 -0.59
N TRP A 148 -11.79 -6.56 -1.44
CA TRP A 148 -12.57 -6.15 -2.62
C TRP A 148 -11.98 -6.55 -3.96
N SER A 149 -10.72 -7.00 -4.02
CA SER A 149 -10.07 -7.34 -5.30
C SER A 149 -10.54 -8.68 -5.91
N ASP A 150 -11.48 -9.40 -5.28
CA ASP A 150 -12.22 -10.56 -5.86
C ASP A 150 -13.72 -10.23 -6.03
N SER A 151 -14.12 -9.00 -5.73
CA SER A 151 -15.52 -8.62 -5.82
C SER A 151 -15.99 -8.74 -7.26
N LEU A 152 -17.19 -9.29 -7.43
CA LEU A 152 -17.87 -9.27 -8.71
C LEU A 152 -18.64 -7.95 -8.81
N ASN A 153 -18.57 -7.29 -9.96
CA ASN A 153 -19.45 -6.18 -10.26
C ASN A 153 -20.92 -6.64 -10.32
N GLU A 154 -21.84 -5.68 -10.48
CA GLU A 154 -23.29 -5.93 -10.57
C GLU A 154 -23.70 -6.95 -11.65
N LYS A 155 -22.80 -7.26 -12.59
CA LYS A 155 -22.98 -8.21 -13.70
C LYS A 155 -22.30 -9.56 -13.46
N GLY A 156 -21.80 -9.83 -12.26
CA GLY A 156 -21.14 -11.09 -11.90
C GLY A 156 -19.75 -11.26 -12.53
N ARG A 157 -19.11 -10.20 -13.03
CA ARG A 157 -17.75 -10.23 -13.60
C ARG A 157 -16.74 -9.66 -12.60
N PRO A 158 -15.46 -10.06 -12.63
CA PRO A 158 -14.42 -9.44 -11.79
C PRO A 158 -14.51 -7.91 -11.88
N ALA A 159 -14.49 -7.25 -10.73
CA ALA A 159 -14.47 -5.79 -10.68
C ALA A 159 -13.16 -5.27 -11.26
N ASP A 160 -13.23 -4.09 -11.88
CA ASP A 160 -12.04 -3.39 -12.35
C ASP A 160 -11.29 -2.84 -11.12
N VAL A 161 -10.25 -3.55 -10.71
CA VAL A 161 -9.47 -3.24 -9.51
C VAL A 161 -8.88 -1.83 -9.60
N ARG A 162 -8.42 -1.43 -10.78
CA ARG A 162 -7.87 -0.09 -11.03
C ARG A 162 -8.95 0.98 -10.80
N GLN A 163 -10.12 0.81 -11.42
CA GLN A 163 -11.23 1.75 -11.23
C GLN A 163 -11.63 1.87 -9.77
N LEU A 164 -11.71 0.75 -9.05
CA LEU A 164 -12.06 0.74 -7.63
C LEU A 164 -11.06 1.49 -6.74
N HIS A 165 -9.76 1.42 -7.03
CA HIS A 165 -8.74 2.19 -6.31
C HIS A 165 -8.85 3.69 -6.57
N HIS A 166 -9.21 4.10 -7.79
CA HIS A 166 -9.50 5.50 -8.10
C HIS A 166 -10.78 5.98 -7.39
N ASP A 167 -11.85 5.20 -7.40
CA ASP A 167 -13.10 5.54 -6.72
C ASP A 167 -12.88 5.72 -5.21
N LEU A 168 -12.02 4.88 -4.61
CA LEU A 168 -11.63 5.01 -3.20
C LEU A 168 -10.87 6.31 -2.94
N LEU A 169 -9.93 6.68 -3.82
CA LEU A 169 -9.22 7.95 -3.69
C LEU A 169 -10.19 9.14 -3.81
N ASP A 170 -11.08 9.12 -4.79
CA ASP A 170 -12.08 10.17 -4.99
C ASP A 170 -12.99 10.33 -3.77
N LEU A 171 -13.38 9.22 -3.14
CA LEU A 171 -14.14 9.23 -1.89
C LEU A 171 -13.37 9.90 -0.75
N ILE A 172 -12.07 9.66 -0.64
CA ILE A 172 -11.22 10.23 0.42
C ILE A 172 -10.97 11.73 0.17
N LEU A 173 -10.71 12.11 -1.08
CA LEU A 173 -10.49 13.51 -1.47
C LEU A 173 -11.76 14.35 -1.41
N GLY A 174 -12.91 13.77 -1.79
CA GLY A 174 -14.22 14.42 -1.80
C GLY A 174 -14.91 14.45 -0.44
N GLY A 175 -14.70 13.40 0.38
CA GLY A 175 -15.48 13.15 1.59
C GLY A 175 -16.89 12.63 1.29
N LEU A 176 -17.59 12.14 2.31
CA LEU A 176 -18.94 11.56 2.17
C LEU A 176 -20.08 12.59 2.25
N THR A 177 -19.83 13.75 2.86
CA THR A 177 -20.82 14.81 3.00
C THR A 177 -20.74 15.78 1.82
N PRO A 178 -21.87 16.28 1.30
CA PRO A 178 -21.86 17.35 0.31
C PRO A 178 -21.05 18.54 0.83
N ARG A 179 -20.14 19.08 0.02
CA ARG A 179 -19.52 20.37 0.31
C ARG A 179 -20.49 21.45 -0.13
N ASP A 180 -21.04 22.20 0.81
CA ASP A 180 -21.81 23.40 0.49
C ASP A 180 -20.87 24.39 -0.22
N HIS A 181 -21.27 24.83 -1.42
CA HIS A 181 -20.60 25.86 -2.20
C HIS A 181 -20.81 27.25 -1.61
#